data_AF-A0A7U7ESK7-F1
#
_entry.id   AF-A0A7U7ESK7-F1
#
_cell.length_a   1.000
_cell.length_b   1.000
_cell.length_c   1.000
_cell.angle_alpha   90.00
_cell.angle_beta   90.00
_cell.angle_gamma   90.00
#
_symmetry.space_group_name_H-M   'P 1'
#
loop_
_entity.id
_entity.type
_entity.pdbx_description
1 polymer ?
#
loop_
_entity_poly.entity_id
_entity_poly.type
_entity_poly.pdbx_seq_one_letter_code
_entity_poly.pdbx_strand_id
1 'polypeptide(L)'
;MALDRIDLDAMERGAYRQADRDLAQYLCENMAPVLERVPASHDDVPRFVELAGEHARQNGYGAGRMYGHYIMTALLLGYEWMQDPVWTDLAAIHDDPGLDLDSRLNLGFNRAIAAHRKRDAALPGMLDITCTVLALRNDVLTLHEQWKAFKQLAALRDITESDAVLRYFETYEADFRQRFNLPPIQRTKLTAYQRLGYQHMAMALPEPVDDIRDLKPLGVQLMTQYMLLAMTFGRFYLDNPLLAALHERLKRTEIPSQQVEALRAFLQAHRRLLTEDAS
;
A
#
# COMPACT_ATOMS: atom_id res chain seq x y z
N MET A 1 32.87 -40.76 -5.17
CA MET A 1 31.80 -40.15 -5.99
C MET A 1 31.42 -38.83 -5.35
N ALA A 2 31.79 -37.71 -5.98
CA ALA A 2 31.48 -36.35 -5.50
C ALA A 2 30.37 -35.68 -6.32
N LEU A 3 30.12 -36.17 -7.54
CA LEU A 3 29.10 -35.67 -8.47
C LEU A 3 27.67 -35.94 -7.96
N ASP A 4 27.44 -37.06 -7.25
CA ASP A 4 26.13 -37.39 -6.65
C ASP A 4 25.74 -36.51 -5.44
N ARG A 5 26.63 -35.60 -5.02
CA ARG A 5 26.40 -34.64 -3.93
C ARG A 5 26.11 -33.22 -4.44
N ILE A 6 26.05 -33.02 -5.75
CA ILE A 6 25.70 -31.72 -6.33
C ILE A 6 24.21 -31.50 -6.09
N ASP A 7 23.90 -30.63 -5.13
CA ASP A 7 22.57 -30.15 -4.82
C ASP A 7 22.34 -28.85 -5.60
N LEU A 8 21.69 -28.96 -6.76
CA LEU A 8 21.36 -27.82 -7.62
C LEU A 8 20.43 -26.84 -6.92
N ASP A 9 19.54 -27.32 -6.05
CA ASP A 9 18.64 -26.46 -5.29
C ASP A 9 19.42 -25.65 -4.24
N ALA A 10 20.45 -26.25 -3.62
CA ALA A 10 21.34 -25.51 -2.72
C ALA A 10 22.18 -24.46 -3.45
N MET A 11 22.61 -24.75 -4.68
CA MET A 11 23.33 -23.79 -5.53
C MET A 11 22.43 -22.62 -5.91
N GLU A 12 21.18 -22.90 -6.33
CA GLU A 12 20.19 -21.89 -6.68
C GLU A 12 19.83 -21.02 -5.45
N ARG A 13 19.55 -21.63 -4.30
CA ARG A 13 19.38 -20.90 -3.02
C ARG A 13 20.60 -20.06 -2.65
N GLY A 14 21.81 -20.50 -3.00
CA GLY A 14 23.04 -19.75 -2.80
C GLY A 14 23.11 -18.52 -3.70
N ALA A 15 22.79 -18.68 -4.99
CA ALA A 15 22.78 -17.60 -5.96
C ALA A 15 21.75 -16.51 -5.61
N TYR A 16 20.54 -16.90 -5.21
CA TYR A 16 19.52 -15.93 -4.78
C TYR A 16 19.94 -15.13 -3.55
N ARG A 17 20.47 -15.80 -2.51
CA ARG A 17 20.97 -15.10 -1.31
C ARG A 17 22.09 -14.13 -1.62
N GLN A 18 22.93 -14.42 -2.60
CA GLN A 18 23.98 -13.49 -3.03
C GLN A 18 23.37 -12.29 -3.77
N ALA A 19 22.47 -12.53 -4.72
CA ALA A 19 21.77 -11.47 -5.44
C ALA A 19 21.00 -10.54 -4.49
N ASP A 20 20.36 -11.08 -3.46
CA ASP A 20 19.64 -10.31 -2.44
C ASP A 20 20.57 -9.41 -1.63
N ARG A 21 21.75 -9.92 -1.23
CA ARG A 21 22.74 -9.11 -0.52
C ARG A 21 23.28 -7.99 -1.40
N ASP A 22 23.65 -8.31 -2.63
CA ASP A 22 24.21 -7.34 -3.57
C ASP A 22 23.18 -6.24 -3.88
N LEU A 23 21.91 -6.62 -4.06
CA LEU A 23 20.83 -5.66 -4.30
C LEU A 23 20.50 -4.83 -3.05
N ALA A 24 20.44 -5.43 -1.87
CA ALA A 24 20.22 -4.70 -0.62
C ALA A 24 21.33 -3.66 -0.39
N GLN A 25 22.59 -4.04 -0.62
CA GLN A 25 23.72 -3.12 -0.55
C GLN A 25 23.55 -1.98 -1.58
N TYR A 26 23.23 -2.31 -2.84
CA TYR A 26 23.00 -1.30 -3.87
C TYR A 26 21.89 -0.32 -3.47
N LEU A 27 20.79 -0.80 -2.91
CA LEU A 27 19.68 0.04 -2.44
C LEU A 27 20.11 0.98 -1.31
N CYS A 28 20.82 0.47 -0.31
CA CYS A 28 21.32 1.30 0.79
C CYS A 28 22.30 2.38 0.31
N GLU A 29 23.13 2.07 -0.68
CA GLU A 29 24.14 3.00 -1.21
C GLU A 29 23.57 4.03 -2.18
N ASN A 30 22.60 3.65 -3.02
CA ASN A 30 22.17 4.44 -4.17
C ASN A 30 20.74 4.99 -4.04
N MET A 31 19.93 4.43 -3.14
CA MET A 31 18.52 4.79 -2.96
C MET A 31 18.26 5.44 -1.59
N ALA A 32 19.30 5.88 -0.87
CA ALA A 32 19.16 6.59 0.41
C ALA A 32 18.14 7.74 0.37
N PRO A 33 18.12 8.64 -0.66
CA PRO A 33 17.12 9.71 -0.72
C PRO A 33 15.67 9.22 -0.86
N VAL A 34 15.46 8.03 -1.41
CA VAL A 34 14.12 7.40 -1.50
C VAL A 34 13.77 6.72 -0.18
N LEU A 35 14.76 6.05 0.44
CA LEU A 35 14.59 5.37 1.72
C LEU A 35 14.31 6.34 2.87
N GLU A 36 14.94 7.51 2.89
CA GLU A 36 14.73 8.56 3.91
C GLU A 36 13.30 9.15 3.86
N ARG A 37 12.65 9.10 2.69
CA ARG A 37 11.27 9.54 2.49
C ARG A 37 10.23 8.47 2.82
N VAL A 38 10.67 7.25 3.12
CA VAL A 38 9.87 6.20 3.74
C VAL A 38 10.26 6.17 5.22
N PRO A 39 9.36 5.90 6.17
CA PRO A 39 9.76 5.80 7.58
C PRO A 39 10.46 4.45 7.87
N ALA A 40 11.52 4.15 7.10
CA ALA A 40 12.29 2.92 7.09
C ALA A 40 13.65 3.08 7.76
N SER A 41 14.20 1.99 8.32
CA SER A 41 15.62 1.91 8.66
C SER A 41 16.40 1.25 7.52
N HIS A 42 17.68 1.58 7.39
CA HIS A 42 18.60 0.84 6.51
C HIS A 42 18.66 -0.65 6.88
N ASP A 43 18.45 -0.98 8.17
CA ASP A 43 18.42 -2.36 8.67
C ASP A 43 17.21 -3.16 8.16
N ASP A 44 16.15 -2.48 7.69
CA ASP A 44 14.94 -3.13 7.17
C ASP A 44 15.08 -3.50 5.68
N VAL A 45 16.05 -2.91 4.96
CA VAL A 45 16.24 -3.10 3.51
C VAL A 45 16.57 -4.56 3.15
N PRO A 46 17.49 -5.27 3.84
CA PRO A 46 17.78 -6.67 3.52
C PRO A 46 16.53 -7.56 3.61
N ARG A 47 15.71 -7.36 4.66
CA ARG A 47 14.46 -8.10 4.84
C ARG A 47 13.44 -7.76 3.77
N PHE A 48 13.34 -6.49 3.37
CA PHE A 48 12.51 -6.07 2.25
C PHE A 48 12.93 -6.77 0.95
N VAL A 49 14.22 -6.80 0.63
CA VAL A 49 14.74 -7.43 -0.60
C VAL A 49 14.47 -8.92 -0.62
N GLU A 50 14.73 -9.64 0.47
CA GLU A 50 14.47 -11.08 0.59
C GLU A 50 13.01 -11.41 0.30
N LEU A 51 12.11 -10.68 0.97
CA LEU A 51 10.67 -10.85 0.85
C LEU A 51 10.16 -10.45 -0.55
N ALA A 52 10.68 -9.36 -1.15
CA ALA A 52 10.24 -8.92 -2.48
C ALA A 52 10.77 -9.87 -3.55
N GLY A 53 11.96 -10.43 -3.31
CA GLY A 53 12.57 -11.47 -4.11
C GLY A 53 11.79 -12.78 -4.11
N GLU A 54 11.19 -13.14 -2.98
CA GLU A 54 10.28 -14.28 -2.92
C GLU A 54 9.06 -14.09 -3.84
N HIS A 55 8.42 -12.92 -3.80
CA HIS A 55 7.34 -12.61 -4.73
C HIS A 55 7.79 -12.54 -6.18
N ALA A 56 8.97 -11.97 -6.46
CA ALA A 56 9.52 -11.93 -7.80
C ALA A 56 9.64 -13.37 -8.36
N ARG A 57 10.16 -14.31 -7.57
CA ARG A 57 10.26 -15.72 -7.93
C ARG A 57 8.89 -16.37 -8.16
N GLN A 58 7.93 -16.15 -7.25
CA GLN A 58 6.57 -16.68 -7.36
C GLN A 58 5.83 -16.19 -8.62
N ASN A 59 6.16 -14.98 -9.10
CA ASN A 59 5.58 -14.39 -10.31
C ASN A 59 6.43 -14.63 -11.58
N GLY A 60 7.46 -15.49 -11.53
CA GLY A 60 8.26 -15.84 -12.70
C GLY A 60 9.40 -14.86 -13.05
N TYR A 61 9.72 -13.92 -12.17
CA TYR A 61 10.77 -12.91 -12.32
C TYR A 61 12.04 -13.23 -11.55
N GLY A 62 12.31 -14.50 -11.25
CA GLY A 62 13.33 -14.94 -10.31
C GLY A 62 14.80 -14.73 -10.69
N ALA A 63 15.12 -14.16 -11.87
CA ALA A 63 16.50 -14.05 -12.33
C ALA A 63 16.80 -12.79 -13.15
N GLY A 64 18.09 -12.41 -13.16
CA GLY A 64 18.65 -11.38 -14.03
C GLY A 64 18.02 -10.00 -13.86
N ARG A 65 17.84 -9.29 -14.97
CA ARG A 65 17.31 -7.91 -14.97
C ARG A 65 15.85 -7.82 -14.53
N MET A 66 15.04 -8.85 -14.77
CA MET A 66 13.64 -8.89 -14.32
C MET A 66 13.55 -8.92 -12.80
N TYR A 67 14.45 -9.65 -12.14
CA TYR A 67 14.51 -9.72 -10.68
C TYR A 67 14.77 -8.36 -10.05
N GLY A 68 15.86 -7.71 -10.47
CA GLY A 68 16.20 -6.37 -10.00
C GLY A 68 15.09 -5.36 -10.31
N HIS A 69 14.53 -5.41 -11.52
CA HIS A 69 13.42 -4.54 -11.90
C HIS A 69 12.19 -4.72 -10.99
N TYR A 70 11.80 -5.97 -10.70
CA TYR A 70 10.65 -6.25 -9.86
C TYR A 70 10.83 -5.65 -8.45
N ILE A 71 11.99 -5.89 -7.84
CA ILE A 71 12.29 -5.40 -6.48
C ILE A 71 12.39 -3.88 -6.45
N MET A 72 13.00 -3.26 -7.46
CA MET A 72 13.05 -1.79 -7.58
C MET A 72 11.64 -1.20 -7.76
N THR A 73 10.78 -1.82 -8.56
CA THR A 73 9.38 -1.40 -8.70
C THR A 73 8.61 -1.57 -7.40
N ALA A 74 8.86 -2.65 -6.65
CA ALA A 74 8.29 -2.87 -5.32
C ALA A 74 8.74 -1.81 -4.31
N LEU A 75 10.01 -1.37 -4.37
CA LEU A 75 10.52 -0.30 -3.51
C LEU A 75 9.78 1.02 -3.80
N LEU A 76 9.56 1.33 -5.07
CA LEU A 76 8.92 2.58 -5.50
C LEU A 76 7.42 2.59 -5.18
N LEU A 77 6.72 1.49 -5.40
CA LEU A 77 5.25 1.44 -5.41
C LEU A 77 4.62 0.72 -4.23
N GLY A 78 5.37 -0.17 -3.57
CA GLY A 78 4.91 -1.02 -2.48
C GLY A 78 5.25 -2.49 -2.72
N TYR A 79 5.44 -3.20 -1.60
CA TYR A 79 5.93 -4.58 -1.53
C TYR A 79 5.23 -5.57 -2.49
N GLU A 80 3.90 -5.56 -2.57
CA GLU A 80 3.11 -6.42 -3.47
C GLU A 80 2.36 -5.60 -4.52
N TRP A 81 3.06 -4.68 -5.18
CA TRP A 81 2.46 -3.75 -6.15
C TRP A 81 1.62 -4.44 -7.25
N MET A 82 1.97 -5.64 -7.70
CA MET A 82 1.21 -6.37 -8.72
C MET A 82 -0.21 -6.76 -8.27
N GLN A 83 -0.42 -6.91 -6.97
CA GLN A 83 -1.72 -7.26 -6.40
C GLN A 83 -2.54 -6.02 -5.99
N ASP A 84 -1.95 -4.83 -6.08
CA ASP A 84 -2.65 -3.58 -5.78
C ASP A 84 -3.41 -3.11 -7.03
N PRO A 85 -4.75 -2.91 -6.95
CA PRO A 85 -5.54 -2.42 -8.09
C PRO A 85 -5.09 -1.05 -8.62
N VAL A 86 -4.27 -0.28 -7.86
CA VAL A 86 -3.67 0.97 -8.35
C VAL A 86 -2.71 0.71 -9.51
N TRP A 87 -2.08 -0.46 -9.56
CA TRP A 87 -0.98 -0.73 -10.48
C TRP A 87 -1.33 -1.76 -11.55
N THR A 88 -2.62 -2.06 -11.77
CA THR A 88 -3.07 -3.02 -12.79
C THR A 88 -2.53 -2.67 -14.20
N ASP A 89 -2.56 -1.38 -14.58
CA ASP A 89 -2.03 -0.93 -15.87
C ASP A 89 -0.51 -1.10 -16.00
N LEU A 90 0.20 -1.04 -14.86
CA LEU A 90 1.65 -1.26 -14.82
C LEU A 90 1.98 -2.76 -14.89
N ALA A 91 1.19 -3.59 -14.21
CA ALA A 91 1.33 -5.03 -14.27
C ALA A 91 1.12 -5.52 -15.72
N ALA A 92 0.14 -4.97 -16.43
CA ALA A 92 -0.15 -5.32 -17.83
C ALA A 92 1.04 -5.07 -18.79
N ILE A 93 1.94 -4.11 -18.50
CA ILE A 93 3.13 -3.85 -19.34
C ILE A 93 4.10 -5.04 -19.31
N HIS A 94 4.19 -5.75 -18.18
CA HIS A 94 5.16 -6.84 -18.02
C HIS A 94 4.83 -8.02 -18.94
N ASP A 95 3.54 -8.20 -19.26
CA ASP A 95 3.03 -9.30 -20.06
C ASP A 95 2.68 -8.90 -21.51
N ASP A 96 2.93 -7.64 -21.92
CA ASP A 96 2.55 -7.14 -23.24
C ASP A 96 3.35 -7.81 -24.38
N PRO A 97 2.75 -8.71 -25.18
CA PRO A 97 3.45 -9.44 -26.23
C PRO A 97 3.96 -8.55 -27.35
N GLY A 98 3.45 -7.32 -27.48
CA GLY A 98 3.84 -6.34 -28.50
C GLY A 98 5.15 -5.61 -28.20
N LEU A 99 5.67 -5.72 -26.97
CA LEU A 99 6.92 -5.10 -26.55
C LEU A 99 8.01 -6.14 -26.34
N ASP A 100 9.25 -5.83 -26.72
CA ASP A 100 10.42 -6.61 -26.32
C ASP A 100 10.75 -6.39 -24.83
N LEU A 101 11.58 -7.28 -24.28
CA LEU A 101 11.93 -7.28 -22.85
C LEU A 101 12.49 -5.93 -22.37
N ASP A 102 13.39 -5.32 -23.13
CA ASP A 102 14.02 -4.05 -22.74
C ASP A 102 13.00 -2.91 -22.76
N SER A 103 12.13 -2.89 -23.77
CA SER A 103 11.04 -1.92 -23.86
C SER A 103 10.06 -2.04 -22.69
N ARG A 104 9.67 -3.27 -22.31
CA ARG A 104 8.80 -3.50 -21.13
C ARG A 104 9.44 -3.01 -19.85
N LEU A 105 10.69 -3.41 -19.60
CA LEU A 105 11.45 -3.03 -18.42
C LEU A 105 11.60 -1.50 -18.30
N ASN A 106 11.99 -0.84 -19.39
CA ASN A 106 12.17 0.61 -19.40
C ASN A 106 10.84 1.35 -19.22
N LEU A 107 9.79 0.96 -19.94
CA LEU A 107 8.48 1.58 -19.84
C LEU A 107 7.87 1.40 -18.44
N GLY A 108 7.93 0.17 -17.92
CA GLY A 108 7.46 -0.15 -16.57
C GLY A 108 8.19 0.68 -15.52
N PHE A 109 9.52 0.78 -15.62
CA PHE A 109 10.31 1.48 -14.62
C PHE A 109 10.06 2.98 -14.64
N ASN A 110 9.99 3.57 -15.84
CA ASN A 110 9.68 4.99 -15.99
C ASN A 110 8.29 5.34 -15.42
N ARG A 111 7.30 4.47 -15.63
CA ARG A 111 5.96 4.65 -15.04
C ARG A 111 5.99 4.51 -13.52
N ALA A 112 6.74 3.53 -12.98
CA ALA A 112 6.92 3.37 -11.55
C ALA A 112 7.56 4.61 -10.90
N ILE A 113 8.61 5.17 -11.52
CA ILE A 113 9.24 6.42 -11.05
C ILE A 113 8.25 7.58 -11.07
N ALA A 114 7.50 7.75 -12.17
CA ALA A 114 6.53 8.84 -12.29
C ALA A 114 5.43 8.73 -11.22
N ALA A 115 4.91 7.51 -11.01
CA ALA A 115 3.93 7.23 -9.98
C ALA A 115 4.47 7.45 -8.56
N HIS A 116 5.71 7.03 -8.29
CA HIS A 116 6.37 7.26 -7.01
C HIS A 116 6.53 8.76 -6.71
N ARG A 117 7.06 9.55 -7.66
CA ARG A 117 7.18 11.01 -7.51
C ARG A 117 5.85 11.68 -7.21
N LYS A 118 4.79 11.23 -7.89
CA LYS A 118 3.44 11.73 -7.69
C LYS A 118 2.90 11.41 -6.29
N ARG A 119 3.09 10.16 -5.84
CA ARG A 119 2.76 9.74 -4.47
C ARG A 119 3.52 10.56 -3.44
N ASP A 120 4.81 10.73 -3.63
CA ASP A 120 5.68 11.48 -2.71
C ASP A 120 5.28 12.95 -2.58
N ALA A 121 4.81 13.57 -3.66
CA ALA A 121 4.26 14.92 -3.63
C ALA A 121 2.93 15.00 -2.87
N ALA A 122 2.09 13.96 -2.97
CA ALA A 122 0.79 13.89 -2.30
C ALA A 122 0.88 13.48 -0.81
N LEU A 123 1.90 12.70 -0.44
CA LEU A 123 2.09 12.10 0.88
C LEU A 123 1.95 13.11 2.04
N PRO A 124 2.58 14.29 2.01
CA PRO A 124 2.24 15.45 2.84
C PRO A 124 0.75 15.62 3.18
N GLY A 125 -0.09 15.86 2.18
CA GLY A 125 -1.51 16.11 2.37
C GLY A 125 -2.27 14.87 2.85
N MET A 126 -1.81 13.68 2.47
CA MET A 126 -2.41 12.42 2.92
C MET A 126 -2.19 12.19 4.43
N LEU A 127 -0.99 12.50 4.93
CA LEU A 127 -0.67 12.46 6.35
C LEU A 127 -1.48 13.50 7.13
N ASP A 128 -1.68 14.70 6.59
CA ASP A 128 -2.48 15.76 7.22
C ASP A 128 -3.95 15.33 7.39
N ILE A 129 -4.56 14.78 6.34
CA ILE A 129 -5.92 14.22 6.38
C ILE A 129 -6.00 13.08 7.39
N THR A 130 -5.06 12.12 7.31
CA THR A 130 -5.03 10.96 8.20
C THR A 130 -4.91 11.39 9.66
N CYS A 131 -4.01 12.31 9.99
CA CYS A 131 -3.85 12.84 11.34
C CYS A 131 -5.08 13.59 11.85
N THR A 132 -5.79 14.29 10.98
CA THR A 132 -7.02 15.03 11.30
C THR A 132 -8.14 14.07 11.69
N VAL A 133 -8.35 13.02 10.90
CA VAL A 133 -9.40 12.03 11.16
C VAL A 133 -9.09 11.19 12.39
N LEU A 134 -7.83 10.80 12.57
CA LEU A 134 -7.39 10.09 13.77
C LEU A 134 -7.49 10.94 15.05
N ALA A 135 -7.55 12.27 14.94
CA ALA A 135 -7.75 13.14 16.09
C ALA A 135 -9.21 13.18 16.58
N LEU A 136 -10.16 12.70 15.75
CA LEU A 136 -11.56 12.64 16.14
C LEU A 136 -11.75 11.66 17.29
N ARG A 137 -12.51 12.09 18.30
CA ARG A 137 -12.87 11.24 19.42
C ARG A 137 -13.79 10.10 18.95
N ASN A 138 -13.80 8.98 19.68
CA ASN A 138 -14.60 7.80 19.32
C ASN A 138 -16.12 8.06 19.26
N ASP A 139 -16.63 9.08 19.94
CA ASP A 139 -18.03 9.51 19.89
C ASP A 139 -18.36 10.36 18.64
N VAL A 140 -17.32 10.90 17.98
CA VAL A 140 -17.44 11.78 16.80
C VAL A 140 -17.04 11.04 15.52
N LEU A 141 -16.09 10.10 15.62
CA LEU A 141 -15.63 9.32 14.48
C LEU A 141 -16.74 8.39 14.00
N THR A 142 -17.29 8.68 12.81
CA THR A 142 -18.28 7.85 12.13
C THR A 142 -17.70 7.27 10.85
N LEU A 143 -18.34 6.22 10.32
CA LEU A 143 -17.98 5.68 9.01
C LEU A 143 -18.19 6.69 7.87
N HIS A 144 -19.09 7.66 8.03
CA HIS A 144 -19.26 8.74 7.06
C HIS A 144 -18.06 9.69 7.02
N GLU A 145 -17.49 10.02 8.19
CA GLU A 145 -16.24 10.81 8.25
C GLU A 145 -15.05 10.01 7.67
N GLN A 146 -14.98 8.71 7.95
CA GLN A 146 -14.00 7.82 7.32
C GLN A 146 -14.14 7.83 5.79
N TRP A 147 -15.35 7.68 5.26
CA TRP A 147 -15.61 7.68 3.81
C TRP A 147 -15.27 9.02 3.15
N LYS A 148 -15.62 10.13 3.80
CA LYS A 148 -15.24 11.46 3.35
C LYS A 148 -13.72 11.61 3.25
N ALA A 149 -12.99 11.18 4.28
CA ALA A 149 -11.53 11.19 4.29
C ALA A 149 -10.94 10.27 3.22
N PHE A 150 -11.52 9.08 3.05
CA PHE A 150 -11.10 8.13 2.01
C PHE A 150 -11.22 8.75 0.61
N LYS A 151 -12.34 9.43 0.31
CA LYS A 151 -12.52 10.18 -0.96
C LYS A 151 -11.46 11.27 -1.15
N GLN A 152 -11.11 12.00 -0.08
CA GLN A 152 -10.05 13.02 -0.14
C GLN A 152 -8.67 12.41 -0.41
N LEU A 153 -8.34 11.29 0.25
CA LEU A 153 -7.10 10.55 -0.02
C LEU A 153 -7.07 9.97 -1.45
N ALA A 154 -8.21 9.48 -1.94
CA ALA A 154 -8.34 8.97 -3.30
C ALA A 154 -8.09 10.08 -4.34
N ALA A 155 -8.64 11.27 -4.12
CA ALA A 155 -8.40 12.43 -4.98
C ALA A 155 -6.91 12.84 -4.99
N LEU A 156 -6.20 12.78 -3.85
CA LEU A 156 -4.76 13.03 -3.79
C LEU A 156 -3.92 11.98 -4.52
N ARG A 157 -4.48 10.79 -4.77
CA ARG A 157 -3.90 9.73 -5.60
C ARG A 157 -4.43 9.75 -7.05
N ASP A 158 -5.18 10.79 -7.42
CA ASP A 158 -5.85 10.95 -8.71
C ASP A 158 -6.84 9.84 -9.08
N ILE A 159 -7.41 9.22 -8.05
CA ILE A 159 -8.52 8.29 -8.17
C ILE A 159 -9.79 9.12 -8.00
N THR A 160 -10.30 9.66 -9.11
CA THR A 160 -11.43 10.61 -9.10
C THR A 160 -12.74 9.98 -9.60
N GLU A 161 -12.66 8.91 -10.38
CA GLU A 161 -13.84 8.19 -10.86
C GLU A 161 -14.56 7.47 -9.72
N SER A 162 -15.86 7.71 -9.56
CA SER A 162 -16.62 7.19 -8.42
C SER A 162 -16.59 5.66 -8.32
N ASP A 163 -16.70 4.96 -9.44
CA ASP A 163 -16.64 3.50 -9.47
C ASP A 163 -15.22 2.99 -9.13
N ALA A 164 -14.17 3.74 -9.51
CA ALA A 164 -12.80 3.42 -9.11
C ALA A 164 -12.61 3.60 -7.60
N VAL A 165 -13.00 4.76 -7.04
CA VAL A 165 -12.93 5.04 -5.60
C VAL A 165 -13.66 3.96 -4.80
N LEU A 166 -14.86 3.57 -5.25
CA LEU A 166 -15.64 2.51 -4.62
C LEU A 166 -14.88 1.16 -4.65
N ARG A 167 -14.31 0.79 -5.79
CA ARG A 167 -13.53 -0.45 -5.91
C ARG A 167 -12.34 -0.49 -4.94
N TYR A 168 -11.62 0.62 -4.76
CA TYR A 168 -10.54 0.68 -3.76
C TYR A 168 -11.05 0.52 -2.35
N PHE A 169 -12.16 1.20 -2.04
CA PHE A 169 -12.79 1.10 -0.73
C PHE A 169 -13.22 -0.34 -0.42
N GLU A 170 -13.90 -1.00 -1.36
CA GLU A 170 -14.34 -2.39 -1.22
C GLU A 170 -13.15 -3.34 -1.08
N THR A 171 -12.06 -3.10 -1.81
CA THR A 171 -10.83 -3.92 -1.72
C THR A 171 -10.23 -3.83 -0.32
N TYR A 172 -9.99 -2.61 0.18
CA TYR A 172 -9.33 -2.44 1.48
C TYR A 172 -10.27 -2.82 2.63
N GLU A 173 -11.57 -2.65 2.46
CA GLU A 173 -12.55 -3.18 3.41
C GLU A 173 -12.49 -4.71 3.46
N ALA A 174 -12.44 -5.38 2.31
CA ALA A 174 -12.35 -6.84 2.27
C ALA A 174 -11.08 -7.33 2.98
N ASP A 175 -9.94 -6.66 2.77
CA ASP A 175 -8.69 -6.98 3.45
C ASP A 175 -8.80 -6.78 4.98
N PHE A 176 -9.38 -5.66 5.42
CA PHE A 176 -9.65 -5.42 6.84
C PHE A 176 -10.53 -6.52 7.43
N ARG A 177 -11.64 -6.84 6.77
CA ARG A 177 -12.60 -7.82 7.29
C ARG A 177 -12.00 -9.21 7.34
N GLN A 178 -11.23 -9.61 6.33
CA GLN A 178 -10.47 -10.86 6.35
C GLN A 178 -9.48 -10.90 7.52
N ARG A 179 -8.72 -9.82 7.73
CA ARG A 179 -7.72 -9.75 8.81
C ARG A 179 -8.33 -9.85 10.21
N PHE A 180 -9.53 -9.31 10.40
CA PHE A 180 -10.24 -9.32 11.68
C PHE A 180 -11.30 -10.44 11.79
N ASN A 181 -11.30 -11.41 10.87
CA ASN A 181 -12.25 -12.53 10.82
C ASN A 181 -13.73 -12.08 10.84
N LEU A 182 -14.03 -11.00 10.12
CA LEU A 182 -15.38 -10.46 9.96
C LEU A 182 -16.03 -10.97 8.66
N PRO A 183 -17.36 -11.18 8.62
CA PRO A 183 -18.04 -11.68 7.42
C PRO A 183 -17.96 -10.66 6.28
N PRO A 184 -17.81 -11.04 5.00
CA PRO A 184 -17.77 -10.08 3.89
C PRO A 184 -19.08 -9.28 3.76
N ILE A 185 -18.99 -8.05 3.26
CA ILE A 185 -20.17 -7.22 2.96
C ILE A 185 -20.59 -7.45 1.52
N GLN A 186 -21.86 -7.81 1.32
CA GLN A 186 -22.44 -7.92 -0.01
C GLN A 186 -23.23 -6.65 -0.32
N ARG A 187 -22.63 -5.77 -1.13
CA ARG A 187 -23.27 -4.53 -1.58
C ARG A 187 -24.14 -4.79 -2.80
N THR A 188 -25.31 -4.15 -2.82
CA THR A 188 -26.16 -4.16 -4.01
C THR A 188 -25.66 -3.11 -4.98
N LYS A 189 -25.20 -3.54 -6.17
CA LYS A 189 -24.80 -2.60 -7.24
C LYS A 189 -26.03 -1.86 -7.76
N LEU A 190 -26.06 -0.55 -7.56
CA LEU A 190 -27.12 0.30 -8.09
C LEU A 190 -27.01 0.39 -9.63
N THR A 191 -28.09 0.03 -10.31
CA THR A 191 -28.25 0.21 -11.76
C THR A 191 -28.32 1.70 -12.12
N ALA A 192 -28.03 2.04 -13.37
CA ALA A 192 -28.18 3.42 -13.87
C ALA A 192 -29.61 3.96 -13.66
N TYR A 193 -30.62 3.11 -13.84
CA TYR A 193 -32.02 3.44 -13.60
C TYR A 193 -32.30 3.77 -12.12
N GLN A 194 -31.77 2.98 -11.19
CA GLN A 194 -31.89 3.27 -9.76
C GLN A 194 -31.20 4.58 -9.40
N ARG A 195 -29.97 4.82 -9.89
CA ARG A 195 -29.25 6.08 -9.66
C ARG A 195 -30.05 7.29 -10.15
N LEU A 196 -30.67 7.19 -11.33
CA LEU A 196 -31.56 8.23 -11.89
C LEU A 196 -32.79 8.46 -11.00
N GLY A 197 -33.37 7.38 -10.45
CA GLY A 197 -34.48 7.45 -9.51
C GLY A 197 -34.16 8.26 -8.24
N TYR A 198 -33.00 8.02 -7.62
CA TYR A 198 -32.53 8.82 -6.47
C TYR A 198 -32.39 10.30 -6.83
N GLN A 199 -31.81 10.59 -8.00
CA GLN A 199 -31.65 11.97 -8.50
C GLN A 199 -33.01 12.66 -8.71
N HIS A 200 -33.97 11.99 -9.35
CA HIS A 200 -35.31 12.54 -9.57
C HIS A 200 -36.08 12.81 -8.28
N MET A 201 -35.85 12.00 -7.24
CA MET A 201 -36.46 12.17 -5.93
C MET A 201 -35.69 13.13 -5.01
N ALA A 202 -34.62 13.77 -5.50
CA ALA A 202 -33.69 14.59 -4.70
C ALA A 202 -33.17 13.89 -3.44
N MET A 203 -33.02 12.57 -3.50
CA MET A 203 -32.48 11.75 -2.41
C MET A 203 -30.98 11.54 -2.59
N ALA A 204 -30.25 11.50 -1.47
CA ALA A 204 -28.84 11.12 -1.48
C ALA A 204 -28.70 9.67 -1.94
N LEU A 205 -27.69 9.39 -2.76
CA LEU A 205 -27.30 8.03 -3.07
C LEU A 205 -26.77 7.35 -1.81
N PRO A 206 -27.12 6.08 -1.55
CA PRO A 206 -26.50 5.30 -0.48
C PRO A 206 -24.98 5.31 -0.62
N GLU A 207 -24.30 5.59 0.48
CA GLU A 207 -22.85 5.53 0.55
C GLU A 207 -22.42 4.09 0.89
N PRO A 208 -21.23 3.63 0.45
CA PRO A 208 -20.79 2.26 0.70
C PRO A 208 -20.72 1.90 2.20
N VAL A 209 -20.59 2.91 3.05
CA VAL A 209 -20.56 2.75 4.51
C VAL A 209 -21.92 2.47 5.14
N ASP A 210 -23.03 2.72 4.45
CA ASP A 210 -24.40 2.47 4.96
C ASP A 210 -24.70 0.97 5.14
N ASP A 211 -23.95 0.13 4.43
CA ASP A 211 -24.04 -1.33 4.51
C ASP A 211 -23.22 -1.90 5.70
N ILE A 212 -22.36 -1.09 6.34
CA ILE A 212 -21.54 -1.50 7.48
C ILE A 212 -22.30 -1.23 8.79
N ARG A 213 -23.02 -2.24 9.28
CA ARG A 213 -23.89 -2.12 10.47
C ARG A 213 -23.40 -2.91 11.68
N ASP A 214 -22.38 -3.73 11.48
CA ASP A 214 -21.89 -4.70 12.47
C ASP A 214 -20.75 -4.18 13.35
N LEU A 215 -20.12 -3.06 12.96
CA LEU A 215 -18.98 -2.50 13.69
C LEU A 215 -19.42 -1.68 14.91
N LYS A 216 -18.89 -2.06 16.08
CA LYS A 216 -18.90 -1.23 17.30
C LYS A 216 -17.93 -0.04 17.15
N PRO A 217 -18.00 0.99 18.02
CA PRO A 217 -17.12 2.18 17.90
C PRO A 217 -15.62 1.86 17.77
N LEU A 218 -15.11 0.89 18.53
CA LEU A 218 -13.71 0.44 18.40
C LEU A 218 -13.44 -0.19 17.03
N GLY A 219 -14.39 -0.94 16.47
CA GLY A 219 -14.28 -1.50 15.12
C GLY A 219 -14.25 -0.42 14.04
N VAL A 220 -15.06 0.64 14.19
CA VAL A 220 -15.04 1.81 13.30
C VAL A 220 -13.67 2.50 13.37
N GLN A 221 -13.11 2.64 14.57
CA GLN A 221 -11.79 3.24 14.77
C GLN A 221 -10.67 2.41 14.12
N LEU A 222 -10.67 1.09 14.31
CA LEU A 222 -9.70 0.18 13.70
C LEU A 222 -9.81 0.16 12.17
N MET A 223 -11.04 0.10 11.64
CA MET A 223 -11.28 0.16 10.20
C MET A 223 -10.81 1.50 9.64
N THR A 224 -11.08 2.62 10.33
CA THR A 224 -10.60 3.95 9.93
C THR A 224 -9.08 3.97 9.86
N GLN A 225 -8.38 3.52 10.89
CA GLN A 225 -6.92 3.43 10.87
C GLN A 225 -6.41 2.60 9.70
N TYR A 226 -6.96 1.39 9.52
CA TYR A 226 -6.57 0.48 8.45
C TYR A 226 -6.73 1.12 7.07
N MET A 227 -7.91 1.66 6.78
CA MET A 227 -8.25 2.22 5.47
C MET A 227 -7.39 3.44 5.11
N LEU A 228 -7.16 4.34 6.07
CA LEU A 228 -6.36 5.55 5.83
C LEU A 228 -4.86 5.22 5.69
N LEU A 229 -4.34 4.28 6.49
CA LEU A 229 -2.97 3.82 6.35
C LEU A 229 -2.74 3.05 5.05
N ALA A 230 -3.68 2.19 4.64
CA ALA A 230 -3.62 1.48 3.35
C ALA A 230 -3.64 2.46 2.17
N MET A 231 -4.47 3.51 2.24
CA MET A 231 -4.45 4.56 1.21
C MET A 231 -3.11 5.29 1.16
N THR A 232 -2.52 5.59 2.33
CA THR A 232 -1.29 6.40 2.47
C THR A 232 -0.02 5.63 2.11
N PHE A 233 0.15 4.42 2.64
CA PHE A 233 1.37 3.63 2.53
C PHE A 233 1.26 2.44 1.56
N GLY A 234 0.08 2.23 0.98
CA GLY A 234 -0.22 1.11 0.08
C GLY A 234 -1.00 0.00 0.77
N ARG A 235 -1.74 -0.79 -0.02
CA ARG A 235 -2.64 -1.86 0.44
C ARG A 235 -1.97 -2.81 1.44
N PHE A 236 -0.74 -3.21 1.15
CA PHE A 236 0.04 -4.19 1.92
C PHE A 236 0.98 -3.56 2.95
N TYR A 237 0.67 -2.37 3.47
CA TYR A 237 1.53 -1.65 4.40
C TYR A 237 1.89 -2.45 5.66
N LEU A 238 1.02 -3.37 6.10
CA LEU A 238 1.25 -4.18 7.30
C LEU A 238 2.30 -5.28 7.12
N ASP A 239 2.56 -5.68 5.88
CA ASP A 239 3.50 -6.75 5.55
C ASP A 239 4.81 -6.19 4.98
N ASN A 240 4.85 -4.87 4.69
CA ASN A 240 6.03 -4.18 4.20
C ASN A 240 7.09 -3.98 5.31
N PRO A 241 8.28 -4.62 5.23
CA PRO A 241 9.33 -4.49 6.25
C PRO A 241 9.85 -3.07 6.44
N LEU A 242 9.81 -2.25 5.38
CA LEU A 242 10.24 -0.85 5.44
C LEU A 242 9.36 0.01 6.37
N LEU A 243 8.23 -0.52 6.84
CA LEU A 243 7.32 0.14 7.76
C LEU A 243 7.39 -0.47 9.17
N ALA A 244 8.48 -1.17 9.51
CA ALA A 244 8.65 -1.81 10.83
C ALA A 244 8.42 -0.83 11.99
N ALA A 245 8.93 0.40 11.89
CA ALA A 245 8.71 1.43 12.91
C ALA A 245 7.22 1.76 13.11
N LEU A 246 6.44 1.82 12.03
CA LEU A 246 4.98 1.99 12.09
C LEU A 246 4.32 0.77 12.75
N HIS A 247 4.72 -0.45 12.38
CA HIS A 247 4.16 -1.69 12.94
C HIS A 247 4.39 -1.78 14.45
N GLU A 248 5.56 -1.37 14.93
CA GLU A 248 5.84 -1.33 16.36
C GLU A 248 4.89 -0.38 17.12
N ARG A 249 4.51 0.75 16.52
CA ARG A 249 3.49 1.64 17.11
C ARG A 249 2.10 1.03 17.12
N LEU A 250 1.77 0.24 16.10
CA LEU A 250 0.49 -0.48 16.04
C LEU A 250 0.43 -1.65 17.05
N LYS A 251 1.56 -2.28 17.39
CA LYS A 251 1.58 -3.46 18.30
C LYS A 251 1.72 -3.10 19.78
N ARG A 252 2.46 -2.04 20.12
CA ARG A 252 2.95 -1.79 21.49
C ARG A 252 1.93 -1.24 22.47
N THR A 253 0.70 -0.97 22.07
CA THR A 253 -0.24 -0.23 22.91
C THR A 253 -1.54 -0.98 23.10
N GLU A 254 -1.70 -1.56 24.29
CA GLU A 254 -2.90 -2.31 24.70
C GLU A 254 -4.13 -1.39 24.86
N ILE A 255 -3.91 -0.08 25.02
CA ILE A 255 -4.95 0.93 25.19
C ILE A 255 -5.19 1.65 23.84
N PRO A 256 -6.38 1.52 23.21
CA PRO A 256 -6.64 2.08 21.89
C PRO A 256 -6.41 3.59 21.75
N SER A 257 -6.71 4.38 22.78
CA SER A 257 -6.50 5.83 22.74
C SER A 257 -5.01 6.21 22.66
N GLN A 258 -4.17 5.56 23.47
CA GLN A 258 -2.73 5.75 23.45
C GLN A 258 -2.12 5.28 22.13
N GLN A 259 -2.67 4.22 21.53
CA GLN A 259 -2.24 3.72 20.21
C GLN A 259 -2.46 4.79 19.13
N VAL A 260 -3.61 5.47 19.16
CA VAL A 260 -3.93 6.55 18.22
C VAL A 260 -3.03 7.76 18.42
N GLU A 261 -2.76 8.14 19.66
CA GLU A 261 -1.83 9.24 19.94
C GLU A 261 -0.42 8.93 19.46
N ALA A 262 0.08 7.72 19.73
CA ALA A 262 1.38 7.26 19.26
C ALA A 262 1.46 7.21 17.73
N LEU A 263 0.42 6.72 17.08
CA LEU A 263 0.31 6.70 15.62
C LEU A 263 0.33 8.12 15.05
N ARG A 264 -0.47 9.04 15.62
CA ARG A 264 -0.51 10.44 15.17
C ARG A 264 0.84 11.13 15.36
N ALA A 265 1.50 10.93 16.49
CA ALA A 265 2.83 11.50 16.74
C ALA A 265 3.86 10.99 15.71
N PHE A 266 3.81 9.70 15.38
CA PHE A 266 4.65 9.12 14.33
C PHE A 266 4.38 9.73 12.96
N LEU A 267 3.11 9.82 12.54
CA LEU A 267 2.73 10.39 11.24
C LEU A 267 3.09 11.88 11.15
N GLN A 268 2.95 12.64 12.24
CA GLN A 268 3.35 14.04 12.30
C GLN A 268 4.87 14.22 12.23
N ALA A 269 5.65 13.36 12.88
CA ALA A 269 7.10 13.38 12.76
C ALA A 269 7.53 13.09 11.32
N HIS A 270 6.94 12.08 10.69
CA HIS A 270 7.20 11.77 9.29
C HIS A 270 6.81 12.92 8.35
N ARG A 271 5.67 13.56 8.60
CA ARG A 271 5.21 14.74 7.85
C ARG A 271 6.22 15.89 7.88
N ARG A 272 6.88 16.13 9.02
CA ARG A 272 7.90 17.17 9.18
C ARG A 272 9.17 16.86 8.41
N LEU A 273 9.65 15.61 8.50
CA LEU A 273 10.81 15.15 7.73
C LEU A 273 10.62 15.39 6.23
N LEU A 274 9.44 15.03 5.70
CA LEU A 274 9.13 15.22 4.27
C LEU A 274 9.13 16.69 3.80
N THR A 275 9.05 17.66 4.72
CA THR A 275 9.06 19.11 4.40
C THR A 275 10.38 19.79 4.72
N GLU A 276 11.08 19.35 5.75
CA GLU A 276 12.37 19.93 6.16
C GLU A 276 13.45 19.65 5.12
N ASP A 277 13.43 18.47 4.48
CA ASP A 277 14.36 18.10 3.39
C ASP A 277 14.01 18.73 2.03
N ALA A 278 12.89 19.45 1.93
CA ALA A 278 12.46 20.17 0.72
C ALA A 278 12.86 21.66 0.73
N SER A 279 13.56 22.11 1.78
CA SER A 279 13.99 23.50 2.03
C SER A 279 15.48 23.66 1.80
#